data_AF-A0A1G8H472-F1
#
_entry.id   AF-A0A1G8H472-F1
#
_cell.length_a   1.000
_cell.length_b   1.000
_cell.length_c   1.000
_cell.angle_alpha   90.00
_cell.angle_beta   90.00
_cell.angle_gamma   90.00
#
_symmetry.space_group_name_H-M   'P 1'
#
loop_
_entity.id
_entity.type
_entity.pdbx_description
1 polymer ?
#
loop_
_entity_poly.entity_id
_entity_poly.type
_entity_poly.pdbx_seq_one_letter_code
_entity_poly.pdbx_strand_id
1 'polypeptide(L)'
;MGVFTEKSKNWEVKTGWLSILAIAFPFILPPGAMFYMAIVGRIRNLIYGGLVWSALYVSVYFMYLTFGELFLVKVISFLVMLSGAVVVGMHYKSFLQRVDLRSIINVRWGVEYDYVEFMRRKRISEVLSVSDFVISLDRWKNVLTNDEVKGNIALMISMTKSITKNNKNISNLFLERHAYSIENILQQYHQLELSKLDNDTVKQAELKLRSTIAQATKAFENELMNQMKFQNIEMESESEVYVQDLKNRGLL
;
A
#
# COMPACT_ATOMS: atom_id res chain seq x y z
N MET A 1 -13.94 -6.73 -10.80
CA MET A 1 -12.51 -6.42 -10.65
C MET A 1 -11.75 -6.90 -11.88
N GLY A 2 -10.58 -6.31 -12.12
CA GLY A 2 -9.63 -6.69 -13.16
C GLY A 2 -8.96 -8.02 -12.84
N VAL A 3 -8.13 -8.51 -13.77
CA VAL A 3 -7.41 -9.77 -13.61
C VAL A 3 -6.14 -9.58 -12.79
N PHE A 4 -5.50 -8.42 -12.90
CA PHE A 4 -4.20 -8.14 -12.28
C PHE A 4 -4.22 -6.97 -11.29
N THR A 5 -5.27 -6.14 -11.34
CA THR A 5 -5.44 -4.92 -10.55
C THR A 5 -6.87 -4.82 -9.97
N GLU A 6 -7.06 -3.96 -8.97
CA GLU A 6 -8.40 -3.67 -8.42
C GLU A 6 -9.30 -2.88 -9.40
N LYS A 7 -8.72 -2.29 -10.45
CA LYS A 7 -9.44 -1.52 -11.49
C LYS A 7 -10.32 -2.42 -12.37
N SER A 8 -11.15 -1.82 -13.22
CA SER A 8 -12.03 -2.58 -14.11
C SER A 8 -11.26 -3.23 -15.26
N LYS A 9 -11.76 -4.35 -15.82
CA LYS A 9 -11.16 -5.02 -16.98
C LYS A 9 -10.99 -4.08 -18.17
N ASN A 10 -11.96 -3.19 -18.40
CA ASN A 10 -11.88 -2.18 -19.46
C ASN A 10 -10.71 -1.21 -19.27
N TRP A 11 -10.36 -0.89 -18.01
CA TRP A 11 -9.21 -0.05 -17.71
C TRP A 11 -7.89 -0.78 -17.99
N GLU A 12 -7.78 -2.07 -17.64
CA GLU A 12 -6.58 -2.88 -17.93
C GLU A 12 -6.33 -2.99 -19.44
N VAL A 13 -7.39 -3.19 -20.23
CA VAL A 13 -7.30 -3.24 -21.70
C VAL A 13 -6.93 -1.89 -22.28
N LYS A 14 -7.55 -0.79 -21.82
CA LYS A 14 -7.22 0.56 -22.31
C LYS A 14 -5.81 1.00 -21.94
N THR A 15 -5.30 0.59 -20.79
CA THR A 15 -3.98 1.00 -20.29
C THR A 15 -2.87 0.12 -20.88
N GLY A 16 -3.15 -1.18 -21.03
CA GLY A 16 -2.23 -2.17 -21.58
C GLY A 16 -2.36 -2.41 -23.08
N TRP A 17 -3.13 -1.59 -23.81
CA TRP A 17 -3.50 -1.84 -25.21
C TRP A 17 -2.28 -2.13 -26.11
N LEU A 18 -1.20 -1.37 -25.97
CA LEU A 18 0.01 -1.53 -26.78
C LEU A 18 0.76 -2.83 -26.44
N SER A 19 0.79 -3.21 -25.16
CA SER A 19 1.38 -4.48 -24.72
C SER A 19 0.55 -5.68 -25.19
N ILE A 20 -0.79 -5.57 -25.18
CA ILE A 20 -1.69 -6.61 -25.71
C ILE A 20 -1.47 -6.77 -27.21
N LEU A 21 -1.40 -5.65 -27.96
CA LEU A 21 -1.11 -5.68 -29.39
C LEU A 21 0.28 -6.27 -29.68
N ALA A 22 1.28 -5.99 -28.85
CA ALA A 22 2.61 -6.58 -29.01
C ALA A 22 2.67 -8.08 -28.77
N ILE A 23 1.83 -8.61 -27.89
CA ILE A 23 1.71 -10.05 -27.68
C ILE A 23 0.98 -10.70 -28.87
N ALA A 24 -0.09 -10.07 -29.38
CA ALA A 24 -0.84 -10.58 -30.52
C ALA A 24 -0.07 -10.47 -31.85
N PHE A 25 0.75 -9.43 -32.01
CA PHE A 25 1.52 -9.14 -33.22
C PHE A 25 3.02 -9.02 -32.88
N PRO A 26 3.72 -10.16 -32.69
CA PRO A 26 5.11 -10.21 -32.23
C PRO A 26 6.12 -9.65 -33.24
N PHE A 27 5.74 -9.36 -34.48
CA PHE A 27 6.68 -9.09 -35.57
C PHE A 27 7.29 -7.67 -35.56
N ILE A 28 6.59 -6.71 -34.96
CA ILE A 28 6.95 -5.28 -35.05
C ILE A 28 6.85 -4.58 -33.70
N LEU A 29 5.80 -4.90 -32.95
CA LEU A 29 5.38 -4.10 -31.79
C LEU A 29 6.14 -4.38 -30.47
N PRO A 30 6.78 -5.54 -30.22
CA PRO A 30 7.40 -5.80 -28.91
C PRO A 30 8.44 -4.78 -28.44
N PRO A 31 9.41 -4.32 -29.25
CA PRO A 31 10.36 -3.31 -28.79
C PRO A 31 9.67 -1.98 -28.39
N GLY A 32 8.69 -1.53 -29.18
CA GLY A 32 7.90 -0.34 -28.87
C GLY A 32 7.07 -0.48 -27.60
N ALA A 33 6.45 -1.65 -27.39
CA ALA A 33 5.71 -1.96 -26.17
C ALA A 33 6.63 -2.00 -24.94
N MET A 34 7.86 -2.53 -25.05
CA MET A 34 8.83 -2.50 -23.96
C MET A 34 9.20 -1.07 -23.56
N PHE A 35 9.44 -0.17 -24.52
CA PHE A 35 9.70 1.24 -24.22
C PHE A 35 8.49 1.95 -23.60
N TYR A 36 7.29 1.70 -24.13
CA TYR A 36 6.05 2.24 -23.56
C TYR A 36 5.86 1.81 -22.10
N MET A 37 6.01 0.50 -21.83
CA MET A 37 5.92 -0.05 -20.47
C MET A 37 7.02 0.52 -19.56
N ALA A 38 8.22 0.73 -20.09
CA ALA A 38 9.33 1.33 -19.35
C ALA A 38 9.04 2.78 -18.95
N ILE A 39 8.54 3.62 -19.86
CA ILE A 39 8.28 5.05 -19.61
C ILE A 39 7.06 5.22 -18.71
N VAL A 40 5.94 4.57 -19.05
CA VAL A 40 4.67 4.73 -18.33
C VAL A 40 4.73 4.07 -16.95
N GLY A 41 5.35 2.88 -16.87
CA GLY A 41 5.53 2.12 -15.64
C GLY A 41 6.79 2.46 -14.83
N ARG A 42 7.67 3.34 -15.33
CA ARG A 42 8.98 3.69 -14.74
C ARG A 42 9.87 2.48 -14.43
N ILE A 43 9.88 1.49 -15.33
CA ILE A 43 10.62 0.22 -15.17
C ILE A 43 11.95 0.34 -15.93
N ARG A 44 13.07 0.46 -15.20
CA ARG A 44 14.40 0.69 -15.80
C ARG A 44 14.88 -0.49 -16.66
N ASN A 45 14.63 -1.71 -16.21
CA ASN A 45 15.10 -2.93 -16.91
C ASN A 45 14.49 -3.06 -18.32
N LEU A 46 13.25 -2.58 -18.51
CA LEU A 46 12.59 -2.60 -19.82
C LEU A 46 13.16 -1.56 -20.81
N ILE A 47 13.87 -0.53 -20.34
CA ILE A 47 14.60 0.38 -21.24
C ILE A 47 15.74 -0.38 -21.91
N TYR A 48 16.55 -1.09 -21.12
CA TYR A 48 17.64 -1.90 -21.64
C TYR A 48 17.12 -3.06 -22.50
N GLY A 49 16.05 -3.72 -22.06
CA GLY A 49 15.36 -4.75 -22.85
C GLY A 49 14.88 -4.22 -24.20
N GLY A 50 14.22 -3.05 -24.22
CA GLY A 50 13.76 -2.41 -25.45
C GLY A 50 14.89 -2.09 -26.42
N LEU A 51 16.04 -1.61 -25.93
CA LEU A 51 17.22 -1.34 -26.76
C LEU A 51 17.80 -2.61 -27.38
N VAL A 52 17.99 -3.66 -26.56
CA VAL A 52 18.53 -4.95 -27.02
C VAL A 52 17.60 -5.57 -28.07
N TRP A 53 16.29 -5.59 -27.81
CA TRP A 53 15.32 -6.15 -28.76
C TRP A 53 15.18 -5.31 -30.03
N SER A 54 15.33 -3.99 -29.94
CA SER A 54 15.38 -3.13 -31.14
C SER A 54 16.58 -3.48 -32.02
N ALA A 55 17.76 -3.64 -31.43
CA ALA A 55 18.96 -4.03 -32.15
C ALA A 55 18.82 -5.42 -32.81
N LEU A 56 18.23 -6.38 -32.09
CA LEU A 56 17.95 -7.71 -32.62
C LEU A 56 16.95 -7.67 -33.79
N TYR A 57 15.90 -6.85 -33.70
CA TYR A 57 14.91 -6.71 -34.78
C TYR A 57 15.56 -6.12 -36.03
N VAL A 58 16.33 -5.04 -35.88
CA VAL A 58 17.08 -4.44 -37.00
C VAL A 58 18.04 -5.46 -37.63
N SER A 59 18.74 -6.24 -36.80
CA SER A 59 19.66 -7.28 -37.27
C SER A 59 18.93 -8.38 -38.07
N VAL A 60 17.75 -8.79 -37.61
CA VAL A 60 16.90 -9.78 -38.30
C VAL A 60 16.39 -9.24 -39.64
N TYR A 61 15.91 -7.99 -39.69
CA TYR A 61 15.48 -7.37 -40.94
C TYR A 61 16.64 -7.23 -41.92
N PHE A 62 17.84 -6.86 -41.44
CA PHE A 62 19.03 -6.79 -42.27
C PHE A 62 19.47 -8.16 -42.79
N MET A 63 19.45 -9.20 -41.95
CA MET A 63 19.70 -10.58 -42.37
C MET A 63 18.71 -11.04 -43.44
N TYR A 64 17.43 -10.68 -43.29
CA TYR A 64 16.41 -11.01 -44.29
C TYR A 64 16.66 -10.31 -45.63
N LEU A 65 17.08 -9.04 -45.62
CA LEU A 65 17.43 -8.30 -46.83
C LEU A 65 18.67 -8.84 -47.56
N THR A 66 19.65 -9.36 -46.81
CA THR A 66 20.94 -9.80 -47.36
C THR A 66 20.96 -11.27 -47.78
N PHE A 67 20.32 -12.14 -46.99
CA PHE A 67 20.36 -13.58 -47.16
C PHE A 67 19.04 -14.17 -47.70
N GLY A 68 18.01 -13.34 -47.85
CA GLY A 68 16.73 -13.71 -48.48
C GLY A 68 15.99 -14.82 -47.73
N GLU A 69 15.46 -15.79 -48.49
CA GLU A 69 14.53 -16.79 -47.99
C GLU A 69 15.17 -18.06 -47.39
N LEU A 70 16.46 -18.02 -47.03
CA LEU A 70 17.11 -19.16 -46.39
C LEU A 70 16.32 -19.60 -45.14
N PHE A 71 16.09 -20.91 -45.05
CA PHE A 71 15.30 -21.51 -43.96
C PHE A 71 15.79 -21.09 -42.57
N LEU A 72 17.11 -21.04 -42.38
CA LEU A 72 17.74 -20.65 -41.12
C LEU A 72 17.42 -19.20 -40.72
N VAL A 73 17.35 -18.27 -41.69
CA VAL A 73 16.97 -16.88 -41.43
C VAL A 73 15.51 -16.79 -40.99
N LYS A 74 14.61 -17.56 -41.62
CA LYS A 74 13.19 -17.62 -41.21
C LYS A 74 13.03 -18.11 -39.78
N VAL A 75 13.77 -19.17 -39.40
CA VAL A 75 13.73 -19.72 -38.03
C VAL A 75 14.28 -18.73 -37.00
N ILE A 76 15.44 -18.11 -37.25
CA ILE A 76 16.02 -17.10 -36.35
C ILE A 76 15.07 -15.91 -36.20
N SER A 77 14.51 -15.42 -37.31
CA SER A 77 13.56 -14.31 -37.30
C SER A 77 12.36 -14.62 -36.43
N PHE A 78 11.78 -15.82 -36.60
CA PHE A 78 10.65 -16.28 -35.81
C PHE A 78 10.97 -16.33 -34.32
N LEU A 79 12.11 -16.91 -33.93
CA LEU A 79 12.52 -17.02 -32.52
C LEU A 79 12.77 -15.65 -31.88
N VAL A 80 13.47 -14.75 -32.57
CA VAL A 80 13.74 -13.40 -32.07
C VAL A 80 12.44 -12.61 -31.89
N MET A 81 11.54 -12.66 -32.88
CA MET A 81 10.26 -11.97 -32.82
C MET A 81 9.36 -12.53 -31.70
N LEU A 82 9.24 -13.86 -31.62
CA LEU A 82 8.45 -14.54 -30.58
C LEU A 82 8.99 -14.26 -29.18
N SER A 83 10.31 -14.33 -28.98
CA SER A 83 10.93 -14.05 -27.67
C SER A 83 10.64 -12.64 -27.17
N GLY A 84 10.52 -11.66 -28.09
CA GLY A 84 10.11 -10.29 -27.74
C GLY A 84 8.70 -10.23 -27.14
N ALA A 85 7.74 -10.91 -27.76
CA ALA A 85 6.38 -10.98 -27.21
C ALA A 85 6.32 -11.71 -25.87
N VAL A 86 7.13 -12.77 -25.69
CA VAL A 86 7.23 -13.49 -24.41
C VAL A 86 7.73 -12.54 -23.31
N VAL A 87 8.80 -11.77 -23.56
CA VAL A 87 9.33 -10.81 -22.58
C VAL A 87 8.28 -9.74 -22.22
N VAL A 88 7.54 -9.21 -23.20
CA VAL A 88 6.43 -8.28 -22.95
C VAL A 88 5.36 -8.94 -22.06
N GLY A 89 4.99 -10.19 -22.35
CA GLY A 89 4.02 -10.95 -21.57
C GLY A 89 4.45 -11.16 -20.11
N MET A 90 5.72 -11.52 -19.89
CA MET A 90 6.27 -11.71 -18.54
C MET A 90 6.18 -10.45 -17.68
N HIS A 91 6.39 -9.27 -18.28
CA HIS A 91 6.34 -8.00 -17.57
C HIS A 91 4.97 -7.33 -17.57
N TYR A 92 3.97 -7.89 -18.27
CA TYR A 92 2.66 -7.28 -18.43
C TYR A 92 1.93 -7.08 -17.08
N LYS A 93 1.93 -8.10 -16.23
CA LYS A 93 1.34 -8.03 -14.88
C LYS A 93 2.00 -6.94 -14.04
N SER A 94 3.34 -6.95 -13.95
CA SER A 94 4.10 -5.97 -13.17
C SER A 94 3.92 -4.54 -13.68
N PHE A 95 3.77 -4.36 -14.99
CA PHE A 95 3.46 -3.08 -15.61
C PHE A 95 2.09 -2.55 -15.16
N LEU A 96 1.02 -3.34 -15.31
CA LEU A 96 -0.33 -2.92 -14.92
C LEU A 96 -0.41 -2.55 -13.43
N GLN A 97 0.21 -3.37 -12.57
CA GLN A 97 0.27 -3.13 -11.13
C GLN A 97 0.98 -1.82 -10.79
N ARG A 98 2.11 -1.52 -11.45
CA ARG A 98 2.83 -0.25 -11.25
C ARG A 98 2.05 0.96 -11.75
N VAL A 99 1.34 0.84 -12.87
CA VAL A 99 0.51 1.94 -13.38
C VAL A 99 -0.67 2.22 -12.45
N ASP A 100 -1.28 1.19 -11.87
CA ASP A 100 -2.32 1.37 -10.86
C ASP A 100 -1.76 2.04 -9.59
N LEU A 101 -0.60 1.57 -9.10
CA LEU A 101 0.10 2.20 -7.97
C LEU A 101 0.45 3.66 -8.23
N ARG A 102 0.77 4.03 -9.47
CA ARG A 102 1.06 5.43 -9.84
C ARG A 102 -0.12 6.38 -9.61
N SER A 103 -1.35 5.87 -9.62
CA SER A 103 -2.52 6.68 -9.27
C SER A 103 -2.61 7.00 -7.77
N ILE A 104 -1.81 6.32 -6.95
CA ILE A 104 -1.86 6.39 -5.48
C ILE A 104 -0.55 6.97 -4.92
N ILE A 105 0.59 6.62 -5.51
CA ILE A 105 1.93 7.04 -5.07
C ILE A 105 2.79 7.54 -6.23
N ASN A 106 3.79 8.37 -5.93
CA ASN A 106 4.80 8.76 -6.91
C ASN A 106 5.84 7.64 -7.08
N VAL A 107 5.56 6.72 -8.00
CA VAL A 107 6.41 5.55 -8.32
C VAL A 107 7.81 6.00 -8.77
N ARG A 108 8.87 5.54 -8.09
CA ARG A 108 10.26 5.85 -8.44
C ARG A 108 10.85 4.84 -9.42
N TRP A 109 11.85 5.26 -10.19
CA TRP A 109 12.57 4.40 -11.12
C TRP A 109 13.37 3.32 -10.36
N GLY A 110 13.28 2.07 -10.81
CA GLY A 110 14.12 0.97 -10.30
C GLY A 110 13.79 0.45 -8.89
N VAL A 111 12.71 0.92 -8.26
CA VAL A 111 12.25 0.43 -6.94
C VAL A 111 11.17 -0.62 -7.11
N GLU A 112 11.35 -1.83 -6.59
CA GLU A 112 10.29 -2.84 -6.58
C GLU A 112 9.26 -2.54 -5.50
N TYR A 113 7.98 -2.68 -5.85
CA TYR A 113 6.85 -2.47 -4.95
C TYR A 113 6.04 -3.76 -4.90
N ASP A 114 5.78 -4.28 -3.71
CA ASP A 114 4.81 -5.35 -3.53
C ASP A 114 3.39 -4.77 -3.63
N TYR A 115 2.74 -4.99 -4.77
CA TYR A 115 1.38 -4.53 -5.03
C TYR A 115 0.37 -5.09 -4.04
N VAL A 116 0.48 -6.37 -3.69
CA VAL A 116 -0.51 -7.04 -2.83
C VAL A 116 -0.37 -6.52 -1.41
N GLU A 117 0.87 -6.42 -0.92
CA GLU A 117 1.11 -5.88 0.42
C GLU A 117 0.70 -4.40 0.50
N PHE A 118 1.01 -3.60 -0.52
CA PHE A 118 0.64 -2.19 -0.56
C PHE A 118 -0.86 -1.98 -0.63
N MET A 119 -1.57 -2.72 -1.48
CA MET A 119 -3.03 -2.63 -1.57
C MET A 119 -3.73 -3.18 -0.33
N ARG A 120 -3.17 -4.22 0.32
CA ARG A 120 -3.62 -4.68 1.63
C ARG A 120 -3.45 -3.59 2.69
N ARG A 121 -2.28 -2.94 2.74
CA ARG A 121 -2.03 -1.80 3.64
C ARG A 121 -2.98 -0.64 3.36
N LYS A 122 -3.26 -0.34 2.09
CA LYS A 122 -4.21 0.71 1.68
C LYS A 122 -5.65 0.37 2.07
N ARG A 123 -6.12 -0.85 1.86
CA ARG A 123 -7.46 -1.29 2.31
C ARG A 123 -7.60 -1.20 3.83
N ILE A 124 -6.54 -1.52 4.56
CA ILE A 124 -6.53 -1.40 6.02
C ILE A 124 -6.37 0.08 6.44
N SER A 125 -5.79 0.93 5.59
CA SER A 125 -5.78 2.39 5.76
C SER A 125 -7.08 3.07 5.30
N GLU A 126 -8.11 2.34 4.88
CA GLU A 126 -9.48 2.88 4.70
C GLU A 126 -10.26 2.96 6.02
N VAL A 127 -9.55 3.06 7.15
CA VAL A 127 -10.02 3.85 8.27
C VAL A 127 -9.83 5.33 7.89
N LEU A 128 -10.68 5.81 6.98
CA LEU A 128 -10.62 7.14 6.35
C LEU A 128 -10.80 8.29 7.35
N SER A 129 -11.31 7.98 8.55
CA SER A 129 -11.58 8.95 9.59
C SER A 129 -11.54 8.32 10.98
N VAL A 130 -11.41 9.17 12.00
CA VAL A 130 -11.52 8.76 13.40
C VAL A 130 -12.88 8.10 13.67
N SER A 131 -13.94 8.58 13.03
CA SER A 131 -15.26 7.98 13.12
C SER A 131 -15.27 6.54 12.61
N ASP A 132 -14.62 6.27 11.47
CA ASP A 132 -14.54 4.90 10.93
C ASP A 132 -13.75 3.98 11.86
N PHE A 133 -12.69 4.50 12.49
CA PHE A 133 -11.90 3.73 13.45
C PHE A 133 -12.73 3.37 14.67
N VAL A 134 -13.46 4.33 15.21
CA VAL A 134 -14.35 4.14 16.36
C VAL A 134 -15.46 3.15 16.00
N ILE A 135 -16.04 3.23 14.80
CA ILE A 135 -17.05 2.27 14.32
C ILE A 135 -16.44 0.86 14.19
N SER A 136 -15.22 0.74 13.69
CA SER A 136 -14.50 -0.53 13.58
C SER A 136 -14.25 -1.14 14.95
N LEU A 137 -13.73 -0.36 15.91
CA LEU A 137 -13.55 -0.80 17.30
C LEU A 137 -14.88 -1.19 17.96
N ASP A 138 -15.95 -0.44 17.73
CA ASP A 138 -17.27 -0.75 18.27
C ASP A 138 -17.84 -2.06 17.69
N ARG A 139 -17.61 -2.31 16.39
CA ARG A 139 -17.92 -3.59 15.76
C ARG A 139 -17.16 -4.73 16.43
N TRP A 140 -15.85 -4.59 16.66
CA TRP A 140 -15.06 -5.61 17.35
C TRP A 140 -15.53 -5.85 18.78
N LYS A 141 -15.86 -4.79 19.53
CA LYS A 141 -16.43 -4.88 20.87
C LYS A 141 -17.71 -5.73 20.91
N ASN A 142 -18.56 -5.62 19.88
CA ASN A 142 -19.82 -6.36 19.80
C ASN A 142 -19.64 -7.82 19.35
N VAL A 143 -18.58 -8.12 18.60
CA VAL A 143 -18.34 -9.46 18.02
C VAL A 143 -17.54 -10.36 18.96
N LEU A 144 -16.62 -9.81 19.76
CA LEU A 144 -15.82 -10.57 20.71
C LEU A 144 -16.67 -11.01 21.91
N THR A 145 -16.34 -12.12 22.55
CA THR A 145 -17.08 -12.59 23.75
C THR A 145 -16.40 -12.17 25.05
N ASN A 146 -15.07 -12.13 25.09
CA ASN A 146 -14.27 -11.84 26.28
C ASN A 146 -14.46 -10.40 26.83
N ASP A 147 -14.86 -10.28 28.10
CA ASP A 147 -15.16 -9.00 28.74
C ASP A 147 -13.94 -8.12 29.02
N GLU A 148 -12.77 -8.72 29.31
CA GLU A 148 -11.52 -7.98 29.53
C GLU A 148 -11.08 -7.29 28.23
N VAL A 149 -11.16 -8.00 27.10
CA VAL A 149 -10.84 -7.44 25.78
C VAL A 149 -11.85 -6.37 25.38
N LYS A 150 -13.14 -6.57 25.64
CA LYS A 150 -14.17 -5.54 25.43
C LYS A 150 -13.91 -4.28 26.26
N GLY A 151 -13.51 -4.43 27.52
CA GLY A 151 -13.15 -3.32 28.40
C GLY A 151 -11.98 -2.51 27.83
N ASN A 152 -10.94 -3.20 27.36
CA ASN A 152 -9.80 -2.55 26.69
C ASN A 152 -10.23 -1.80 25.41
N ILE A 153 -11.08 -2.39 24.57
CA ILE A 153 -11.60 -1.73 23.37
C ILE A 153 -12.44 -0.49 23.74
N ALA A 154 -13.27 -0.57 24.78
CA ALA A 154 -14.07 0.56 25.24
C ALA A 154 -13.17 1.74 25.70
N LEU A 155 -12.08 1.45 26.42
CA LEU A 155 -11.07 2.43 26.80
C LEU A 155 -10.37 3.02 25.57
N MET A 156 -9.97 2.19 24.60
CA MET A 156 -9.38 2.66 23.35
C MET A 156 -10.33 3.60 22.60
N ILE A 157 -11.63 3.31 22.56
CA ILE A 157 -12.65 4.17 21.94
C ILE A 157 -12.72 5.52 22.67
N SER A 158 -12.77 5.53 24.00
CA SER A 158 -12.86 6.79 24.76
C SER A 158 -11.59 7.63 24.59
N MET A 159 -10.41 7.01 24.66
CA MET A 159 -9.12 7.69 24.46
C MET A 159 -9.00 8.24 23.04
N THR A 160 -9.38 7.48 22.02
CA THR A 160 -9.40 7.93 20.63
C THR A 160 -10.26 9.18 20.47
N LYS A 161 -11.48 9.18 21.01
CA LYS A 161 -12.36 10.36 20.97
C LYS A 161 -11.73 11.57 21.68
N SER A 162 -11.07 11.36 22.82
CA SER A 162 -10.38 12.43 23.55
C SER A 162 -9.18 13.01 22.81
N ILE A 163 -8.31 12.17 22.24
CA ILE A 163 -7.10 12.59 21.49
C ILE A 163 -7.48 13.45 20.29
N THR A 164 -8.56 13.06 19.61
CA THR A 164 -8.98 13.59 18.31
C THR A 164 -9.91 14.80 18.38
N LYS A 165 -10.42 15.15 19.57
CA LYS A 165 -11.49 16.16 19.76
C LYS A 165 -11.15 17.55 19.20
N ASN A 166 -9.87 17.94 19.23
CA ASN A 166 -9.47 19.34 19.00
C ASN A 166 -8.52 19.55 17.80
N ASN A 167 -7.97 18.51 17.16
CA ASN A 167 -6.97 18.69 16.10
C ASN A 167 -6.99 17.58 15.04
N LYS A 168 -7.32 17.97 13.80
CA LYS A 168 -7.42 17.06 12.64
C LYS A 168 -6.08 16.47 12.23
N ASN A 169 -4.97 17.19 12.40
CA ASN A 169 -3.63 16.69 12.05
C ASN A 169 -3.13 15.65 13.05
N ILE A 170 -3.34 15.89 14.35
CA ILE A 170 -3.03 14.92 15.41
C ILE A 170 -3.85 13.65 15.21
N SER A 171 -5.11 13.80 14.80
CA SER A 171 -6.02 12.69 14.52
C SER A 171 -5.51 11.77 13.40
N ASN A 172 -5.05 12.34 12.27
CA ASN A 172 -4.54 11.55 11.15
C ASN A 172 -3.26 10.79 11.52
N LEU A 173 -2.33 11.46 12.20
CA LEU A 173 -1.06 10.86 12.62
C LEU A 173 -1.26 9.74 13.65
N PHE A 174 -2.21 9.92 14.57
CA PHE A 174 -2.62 8.90 15.54
C PHE A 174 -3.19 7.65 14.85
N LEU A 175 -4.09 7.85 13.87
CA LEU A 175 -4.67 6.75 13.10
C LEU A 175 -3.60 5.99 12.30
N GLU A 176 -2.67 6.70 11.64
CA GLU A 176 -1.58 6.08 10.89
C GLU A 176 -0.69 5.19 11.77
N ARG A 177 -0.45 5.60 13.02
CA ARG A 177 0.40 4.85 13.95
C ARG A 177 -0.27 3.61 14.51
N HIS A 178 -1.55 3.70 14.83
CA HIS A 178 -2.21 2.69 15.67
C HIS A 178 -3.28 1.87 14.96
N ALA A 179 -4.05 2.45 14.03
CA ALA A 179 -5.26 1.80 13.51
C ALA A 179 -4.97 0.42 12.89
N TYR A 180 -3.93 0.33 12.05
CA TYR A 180 -3.53 -0.93 11.40
C TYR A 180 -3.16 -2.03 12.40
N SER A 181 -2.33 -1.68 13.39
CA SER A 181 -1.81 -2.66 14.34
C SER A 181 -2.94 -3.23 15.18
N ILE A 182 -3.84 -2.36 15.66
CA ILE A 182 -4.96 -2.74 16.52
C ILE A 182 -5.98 -3.59 15.77
N GLU A 183 -6.39 -3.20 14.55
CA GLU A 183 -7.34 -3.99 13.77
C GLU A 183 -6.82 -5.40 13.48
N ASN A 184 -5.54 -5.51 13.14
CA ASN A 184 -4.93 -6.81 12.85
C ASN A 184 -4.85 -7.70 14.11
N ILE A 185 -4.53 -7.13 15.28
CA ILE A 185 -4.51 -7.86 16.55
C ILE A 185 -5.92 -8.34 16.92
N LEU A 186 -6.93 -7.48 16.79
CA LEU A 186 -8.33 -7.82 17.08
C LEU A 186 -8.87 -8.89 16.14
N GLN A 187 -8.52 -8.82 14.86
CA GLN A 187 -8.86 -9.84 13.88
C GLN A 187 -8.24 -11.20 14.23
N GLN A 188 -6.94 -11.23 14.58
CA GLN A 188 -6.27 -12.47 14.98
C GLN A 188 -6.87 -13.05 16.27
N TYR A 189 -7.19 -12.19 17.25
CA TYR A 189 -7.85 -12.61 18.48
C TYR A 189 -9.21 -13.24 18.20
N HIS A 190 -10.03 -12.60 17.35
CA HIS A 190 -11.33 -13.15 16.96
C HIS A 190 -11.22 -14.49 16.22
N GLN A 191 -10.24 -14.63 15.33
CA GLN A 191 -10.00 -15.90 14.62
C GLN A 191 -9.66 -17.04 15.58
N LEU A 192 -8.86 -16.78 16.62
CA LEU A 192 -8.58 -17.78 17.65
C LEU A 192 -9.83 -18.14 18.46
N GLU A 193 -10.63 -17.14 18.83
CA GLU A 193 -11.89 -17.34 19.56
C GLU A 193 -12.88 -18.21 18.76
N LEU A 194 -12.98 -17.99 17.44
CA LEU A 194 -13.80 -18.80 16.54
C LEU A 194 -13.25 -20.22 16.34
N SER A 195 -11.92 -20.41 16.42
CA SER A 195 -11.29 -21.69 16.13
C SER A 195 -11.70 -22.80 17.11
N LYS A 196 -12.10 -22.45 18.34
CA LYS A 196 -12.47 -23.39 19.43
C LYS A 196 -11.44 -24.50 19.66
N LEU A 197 -10.19 -24.30 19.27
CA LEU A 197 -9.12 -25.28 19.41
C LEU A 197 -8.63 -25.27 20.86
N ASP A 198 -8.80 -26.39 21.56
CA ASP A 198 -8.36 -26.56 22.94
C ASP A 198 -6.96 -27.21 22.97
N ASN A 199 -5.93 -26.42 22.65
CA ASN A 199 -4.53 -26.82 22.77
C ASN A 199 -3.75 -25.76 23.57
N ASP A 200 -2.75 -26.18 24.35
CA ASP A 200 -1.92 -25.30 25.17
C ASP A 200 -1.21 -24.22 24.33
N THR A 201 -0.83 -24.55 23.10
CA THR A 201 -0.24 -23.59 22.15
C THR A 201 -1.21 -22.47 21.78
N VAL A 202 -2.50 -22.80 21.58
CA VAL A 202 -3.57 -21.84 21.27
C VAL A 202 -3.89 -20.99 22.49
N LYS A 203 -3.95 -21.58 23.69
CA LYS A 203 -4.14 -20.84 24.95
C LYS A 203 -3.02 -19.83 25.21
N GLN A 204 -1.76 -20.23 24.97
CA GLN A 204 -0.63 -19.30 25.09
C GLN A 204 -0.68 -18.17 24.06
N ALA A 205 -1.05 -18.48 22.80
CA ALA A 205 -1.22 -17.47 21.77
C ALA A 205 -2.35 -16.48 22.13
N GLU A 206 -3.46 -16.99 22.65
CA GLU A 206 -4.58 -16.18 23.11
C GLU A 206 -4.14 -15.23 24.25
N LEU A 207 -3.48 -15.75 25.29
CA LEU A 207 -2.96 -14.93 26.39
C LEU A 207 -1.99 -13.85 25.91
N LYS A 208 -1.13 -14.18 24.93
CA LYS A 208 -0.20 -13.23 24.33
C LYS A 208 -0.93 -12.11 23.59
N LEU A 209 -1.99 -12.45 22.85
CA LEU A 209 -2.82 -11.45 22.16
C LEU A 209 -3.57 -10.57 23.16
N ARG A 210 -4.15 -11.13 24.23
CA ARG A 210 -4.78 -10.35 25.32
C ARG A 210 -3.80 -9.37 25.95
N SER A 211 -2.59 -9.84 26.28
CA SER A 211 -1.52 -8.98 26.81
C SER A 211 -1.12 -7.87 25.83
N THR A 212 -1.06 -8.19 24.53
CA THR A 212 -0.74 -7.22 23.49
C THR A 212 -1.84 -6.16 23.36
N ILE A 213 -3.12 -6.54 23.44
CA ILE A 213 -4.25 -5.61 23.45
C ILE A 213 -4.18 -4.69 24.68
N ALA A 214 -3.89 -5.23 25.87
CA ALA A 214 -3.73 -4.43 27.08
C ALA A 214 -2.55 -3.43 26.98
N GLN A 215 -1.42 -3.86 26.39
CA GLN A 215 -0.28 -2.98 26.15
C GLN A 215 -0.61 -1.87 25.15
N ALA A 216 -1.37 -2.19 24.11
CA ALA A 216 -1.89 -1.19 23.18
C ALA A 216 -2.78 -0.15 23.87
N THR A 217 -3.65 -0.57 24.81
CA THR A 217 -4.46 0.37 25.60
C THR A 217 -3.57 1.34 26.38
N LYS A 218 -2.50 0.83 27.01
CA LYS A 218 -1.53 1.68 27.73
C LYS A 218 -0.78 2.63 26.80
N ALA A 219 -0.51 2.23 25.55
CA ALA A 219 0.10 3.10 24.56
C ALA A 219 -0.82 4.29 24.22
N PHE A 220 -2.13 4.05 24.10
CA PHE A 220 -3.12 5.12 23.88
C PHE A 220 -3.18 6.07 25.08
N GLU A 221 -3.13 5.54 26.30
CA GLU A 221 -3.09 6.32 27.53
C GLU A 221 -1.86 7.23 27.59
N ASN A 222 -0.68 6.67 27.27
CA ASN A 222 0.57 7.44 27.22
C ASN A 222 0.52 8.54 26.17
N GLU A 223 -0.06 8.28 24.99
CA GLU A 223 -0.17 9.30 23.93
C GLU A 223 -1.14 10.42 24.33
N LEU A 224 -2.26 10.08 24.96
CA LEU A 224 -3.19 11.06 25.53
C LEU A 224 -2.50 11.90 26.64
N MET A 225 -1.77 11.26 27.55
CA MET A 225 -1.00 11.96 28.59
C MET A 225 0.04 12.91 28.00
N ASN A 226 0.77 12.47 26.96
CA ASN A 226 1.75 13.31 26.29
C ASN A 226 1.07 14.52 25.64
N GLN A 227 -0.07 14.33 24.99
CA GLN A 227 -0.85 15.43 24.42
C GLN A 227 -1.29 16.45 25.49
N MET A 228 -1.78 15.99 26.65
CA MET A 228 -2.14 16.89 27.75
C MET A 228 -0.93 17.66 28.28
N LYS A 229 0.23 17.01 28.41
CA LYS A 229 1.48 17.68 28.83
C LYS A 229 1.89 18.77 27.86
N PHE A 230 1.85 18.50 26.55
CA PHE A 230 2.17 19.51 25.53
C PHE A 230 1.20 20.70 25.57
N GLN A 231 -0.10 20.45 25.70
CA GLN A 231 -1.10 21.52 25.81
C GLN A 231 -0.88 22.40 27.06
N ASN A 232 -0.54 21.79 28.19
CA ASN A 232 -0.27 22.54 29.42
C ASN A 232 1.00 23.42 29.29
N ILE A 233 2.05 22.90 28.65
CA ILE A 233 3.28 23.68 28.39
C ILE A 233 2.99 24.86 27.45
N GLU A 234 2.20 24.65 26.40
CA GLU A 234 1.78 25.74 25.50
C GLU A 234 1.00 26.81 26.27
N MET A 235 0.02 26.42 27.10
CA MET A 235 -0.75 27.35 27.92
C MET A 235 0.10 28.13 28.93
N GLU A 236 1.09 27.49 29.56
CA GLU A 236 2.01 28.15 30.49
C GLU A 236 2.86 29.19 29.75
N SER A 237 3.39 28.84 28.58
CA SER A 237 4.17 29.76 27.75
C SER A 237 3.35 30.95 27.23
N GLU A 238 2.10 30.72 26.81
CA GLU A 238 1.19 31.79 26.37
C GLU A 238 0.80 32.71 27.54
N SER A 239 0.58 32.14 28.72
CA SER A 239 0.28 32.90 29.93
C SER A 239 1.47 33.76 30.37
N GLU A 240 2.70 33.24 30.32
CA GLU A 240 3.91 34.01 30.60
C GLU A 240 4.10 35.16 29.60
N VAL A 241 3.90 34.91 28.30
CA VAL A 241 3.99 35.95 27.27
C VAL A 241 2.90 37.01 27.47
N TYR A 242 1.68 36.61 27.83
CA TYR A 242 0.59 37.53 28.11
C TYR A 242 0.85 38.39 29.36
N VAL A 243 1.34 37.79 30.45
CA VAL A 243 1.76 38.53 31.65
C VAL A 243 2.90 39.50 31.33
N GLN A 244 3.84 39.09 30.49
CA GLN A 244 4.94 39.95 30.06
C GLN A 244 4.46 41.11 29.17
N ASP A 245 3.50 40.89 28.27
CA ASP A 245 2.87 41.94 27.47
C ASP A 245 2.07 42.92 28.35
N LEU A 246 1.32 42.42 29.33
CA LEU A 246 0.62 43.26 30.31
C LEU A 246 1.59 44.13 31.14
N LYS A 247 2.71 43.57 31.60
CA LYS A 247 3.80 44.33 32.26
C LYS A 247 4.40 45.38 31.32
N ASN A 248 4.70 45.02 30.08
CA ASN A 248 5.28 45.93 29.09
C ASN A 248 4.32 47.09 28.74
N ARG A 249 3.01 46.86 28.80
CA ARG A 249 1.98 47.88 28.59
C ARG A 249 1.63 48.68 29.86
N GLY A 250 2.26 48.40 30.99
CA GLY A 250 2.02 49.08 32.27
C GLY A 250 0.63 48.81 32.87
N LEU A 251 0.01 47.68 32.52
CA LEU A 251 -1.29 47.24 33.05
C LEU A 251 -1.14 46.35 34.30
N LEU A 252 0.11 46.03 34.66
CA LEU A 252 0.56 45.30 35.85
C LEU A 252 1.79 45.97 36.45
#